data_AF-A0A428AHA3-F1
#
_entry.id   AF-A0A428AHA3-F1
#
_cell.length_a   1.000
_cell.length_b   1.000
_cell.length_c   1.000
_cell.angle_alpha   90.00
_cell.angle_beta   90.00
_cell.angle_gamma   90.00
#
_symmetry.space_group_name_H-M   'P 1'
#
loop_
_entity.id
_entity.type
_entity.pdbx_description
1 polymer ?
#
loop_
_entity_poly.entity_id
_entity_poly.type
_entity_poly.pdbx_seq_one_letter_code
_entity_poly.pdbx_strand_id
1 'polypeptide(L)'
;MALYNPKEGEEYDAELTFYMFGDFKLQLATNERYDITHIENYSYAITGKMIDSETIAVGFPISSEWLADYSYLVGQYVTCKLDRLEVNFL
;
A
#
# COMPACT_ATOMS: atom_id res chain seq x y z
N MET A 1 -7.43 21.32 16.88
CA MET A 1 -7.13 19.94 16.47
C MET A 1 -7.64 19.03 17.57
N ALA A 2 -8.63 18.20 17.30
CA ALA A 2 -9.09 17.20 18.27
C ALA A 2 -7.97 16.16 18.44
N LEU A 3 -7.61 15.84 19.67
CA LEU A 3 -6.64 14.79 19.99
C LEU A 3 -7.38 13.45 19.84
N TYR A 4 -7.16 12.76 18.73
CA TYR A 4 -7.60 11.38 18.57
C TYR A 4 -6.78 10.52 19.54
N ASN A 5 -7.44 9.83 20.47
CA ASN A 5 -6.80 8.95 21.45
C ASN A 5 -7.25 7.50 21.18
N PRO A 6 -6.67 6.84 20.14
CA PRO A 6 -7.06 5.49 19.76
C PRO A 6 -6.80 4.53 20.93
N LYS A 7 -7.74 3.62 21.16
CA LYS A 7 -7.65 2.56 22.17
C LYS A 7 -7.39 1.24 21.47
N GLU A 8 -6.53 0.44 22.07
CA GLU A 8 -6.24 -0.91 21.58
C GLU A 8 -7.50 -1.78 21.60
N GLY A 9 -7.73 -2.53 20.52
CA GLY A 9 -8.87 -3.43 20.36
C GLY A 9 -10.14 -2.78 19.79
N GLU A 10 -10.15 -1.47 19.58
CA GLU A 10 -11.25 -0.75 18.94
C GLU A 10 -10.99 -0.56 17.43
N GLU A 11 -12.07 -0.50 16.64
CA GLU A 11 -12.02 -0.22 15.21
C GLU A 11 -12.27 1.26 14.96
N TYR A 12 -11.50 1.84 14.03
CA TYR A 12 -11.58 3.25 13.68
C TYR A 12 -11.58 3.41 12.17
N ASP A 13 -12.42 4.32 11.69
CA ASP A 13 -12.33 4.79 10.32
C ASP A 13 -11.08 5.66 10.18
N ALA A 14 -10.25 5.31 9.21
CA ALA A 14 -9.04 6.05 8.90
C ALA A 14 -8.86 6.15 7.39
N GLU A 15 -8.36 7.30 6.97
CA GLU A 15 -7.87 7.51 5.62
C GLU A 15 -6.37 7.20 5.60
N LEU A 16 -5.96 6.34 4.67
CA LEU A 16 -4.56 6.00 4.42
C LEU A 16 -4.09 6.76 3.18
N THR A 17 -3.05 7.58 3.33
CA THR A 17 -2.40 8.26 2.21
C THR A 17 -1.00 7.70 2.00
N PHE A 18 -0.74 7.25 0.77
CA PHE A 18 0.53 6.66 0.38
C PHE A 18 1.30 7.64 -0.50
N TYR A 19 2.58 7.83 -0.19
CA TYR A 19 3.47 8.67 -0.96
C TYR A 19 4.62 7.84 -1.52
N MET A 20 4.89 8.07 -2.80
CA MET A 20 5.99 7.47 -3.54
C MET A 20 6.73 8.64 -4.21
N PHE A 21 8.01 8.80 -3.89
CA PHE A 21 8.84 9.89 -4.35
C PHE A 21 9.86 9.38 -5.37
N GLY A 22 9.94 10.02 -6.53
CA GLY A 22 10.89 9.64 -7.57
C GLY A 22 10.43 8.41 -8.35
N ASP A 23 11.30 7.40 -8.44
CA ASP A 23 11.08 6.24 -9.31
C ASP A 23 10.19 5.20 -8.65
N PHE A 24 8.95 5.09 -9.13
CA PHE A 24 8.07 3.99 -8.79
C PHE A 24 8.54 2.68 -9.43
N LYS A 25 8.78 1.66 -8.59
CA LYS A 25 9.22 0.34 -9.03
C LYS A 25 8.31 -0.74 -8.47
N LEU A 26 7.70 -1.48 -9.39
CA LEU A 26 6.91 -2.67 -9.08
C LEU A 26 7.71 -3.92 -9.46
N GLN A 27 7.77 -4.89 -8.56
CA GLN A 27 8.48 -6.15 -8.75
C GLN A 27 7.53 -7.32 -8.55
N LEU A 28 7.76 -8.44 -9.23
CA LEU A 28 7.06 -9.68 -8.92
C LEU A 28 7.42 -10.13 -7.50
N ALA A 29 6.41 -10.50 -6.72
CA ALA A 29 6.61 -11.02 -5.39
C ALA A 29 7.16 -12.46 -5.47
N THR A 30 8.06 -12.81 -4.55
CA THR A 30 8.57 -14.18 -4.44
C THR A 30 7.57 -15.14 -3.80
N ASN A 31 6.56 -14.61 -3.09
CA ASN A 31 5.52 -15.38 -2.40
C ASN A 31 4.15 -14.74 -2.60
N GLU A 32 3.12 -15.57 -2.75
CA GLU A 32 1.73 -15.13 -2.85
C GLU A 32 1.16 -14.80 -1.46
N ARG A 33 1.33 -13.56 -1.03
CA ARG A 33 0.81 -13.08 0.27
C ARG A 33 0.35 -11.64 0.20
N TYR A 34 -0.53 -11.29 1.14
CA TYR A 34 -0.88 -9.91 1.45
C TYR A 34 -0.07 -9.48 2.67
N ASP A 35 0.72 -8.42 2.53
CA ASP A 35 1.66 -8.01 3.57
C ASP A 35 2.00 -6.53 3.47
N ILE A 36 2.09 -5.87 4.63
CA ILE A 36 2.58 -4.51 4.76
C ILE A 36 3.69 -4.55 5.80
N THR A 37 4.94 -4.49 5.33
CA THR A 37 6.12 -4.58 6.20
C THR A 37 6.75 -3.20 6.33
N HIS A 38 6.90 -2.73 7.57
CA HIS A 38 7.70 -1.54 7.86
C HIS A 38 9.18 -1.81 7.55
N ILE A 39 9.84 -0.89 6.84
CA ILE A 39 11.26 -1.00 6.51
C ILE A 39 12.07 -0.13 7.45
N GLU A 40 12.00 1.19 7.25
CA GLU A 40 12.71 2.21 8.04
C GLU A 40 11.98 3.55 7.92
N ASN A 41 12.10 4.41 8.94
CA ASN A 41 11.44 5.72 8.99
C ASN A 41 9.93 5.60 8.73
N TYR A 42 9.38 6.32 7.74
CA TYR A 42 7.98 6.23 7.32
C TYR A 42 7.77 5.28 6.13
N SER A 43 8.80 4.54 5.71
CA SER A 43 8.76 3.71 4.50
C SER A 43 8.29 2.28 4.78
N TYR A 44 7.57 1.72 3.81
CA TYR A 44 6.95 0.41 3.89
C TYR A 44 7.16 -0.36 2.58
N ALA A 45 7.23 -1.68 2.66
CA ALA A 45 7.02 -2.55 1.52
C ALA A 45 5.59 -3.09 1.58
N ILE A 46 4.85 -2.94 0.48
CA ILE A 46 3.55 -3.57 0.34
C ILE A 46 3.65 -4.73 -0.64
N THR A 47 3.04 -5.86 -0.30
CA THR A 47 2.92 -7.01 -1.19
C THR A 47 1.46 -7.39 -1.31
N GLY A 48 1.01 -7.58 -2.54
CA GLY A 48 -0.38 -7.88 -2.83
C GLY A 48 -0.60 -8.28 -4.27
N LYS A 49 -1.84 -8.58 -4.61
CA LYS A 49 -2.22 -8.99 -5.95
C LYS A 49 -2.61 -7.77 -6.77
N MET A 50 -2.00 -7.57 -7.93
CA MET A 50 -2.46 -6.57 -8.89
C MET A 50 -3.74 -7.10 -9.54
N ILE A 51 -4.89 -6.49 -9.21
CA ILE A 51 -6.21 -7.00 -9.62
C ILE A 51 -6.69 -6.37 -10.93
N ASP A 52 -6.20 -5.18 -11.25
CA ASP A 52 -6.41 -4.46 -12.50
C ASP A 52 -5.22 -3.51 -12.76
N SER A 53 -5.28 -2.71 -13.83
CA SER A 53 -4.20 -1.82 -14.24
C SER A 53 -3.97 -0.64 -13.29
N GLU A 54 -4.80 -0.44 -12.28
CA GLU A 54 -4.76 0.71 -11.40
C GLU A 54 -4.81 0.32 -9.92
N THR A 55 -4.93 -0.96 -9.58
CA THR A 55 -5.20 -1.40 -8.21
C THR A 55 -4.38 -2.62 -7.79
N ILE A 56 -3.75 -2.52 -6.62
CA ILE A 56 -3.16 -3.65 -5.89
C ILE A 56 -4.02 -3.93 -4.66
N ALA A 57 -4.48 -5.17 -4.50
CA ALA A 57 -5.10 -5.65 -3.28
C ALA A 57 -4.00 -6.13 -2.31
N VAL A 58 -3.86 -5.47 -1.16
CA VAL A 58 -2.89 -5.82 -0.09
C VAL A 58 -3.57 -6.29 1.20
N GLY A 59 -4.83 -6.71 1.10
CA GLY A 59 -5.78 -6.85 2.21
C GLY A 59 -6.89 -5.79 2.16
N PHE A 60 -6.58 -4.65 1.53
CA PHE A 60 -7.52 -3.62 1.07
C PHE A 60 -7.02 -3.07 -0.29
N PRO A 61 -7.88 -2.43 -1.09
CA PRO A 61 -7.47 -1.90 -2.39
C PRO A 61 -6.60 -0.65 -2.22
N ILE A 62 -5.46 -0.61 -2.90
CA ILE A 62 -4.62 0.57 -3.09
C ILE A 62 -4.61 0.89 -4.56
N SER A 63 -5.09 2.09 -4.91
CA SER A 63 -5.18 2.52 -6.31
C SER A 63 -4.13 3.59 -6.65
N SER A 64 -3.56 3.50 -7.85
CA SER A 64 -2.59 4.46 -8.38
C SER A 64 -2.56 4.41 -9.91
N GLU A 65 -2.54 5.58 -10.55
CA GLU A 65 -2.38 5.70 -12.00
C GLU A 65 -1.01 5.18 -12.48
N TRP A 66 0.02 5.16 -11.63
CA TRP A 66 1.37 4.67 -11.98
C TRP A 66 1.41 3.16 -12.20
N LEU A 67 0.37 2.43 -11.79
CA LEU A 67 0.24 1.00 -12.04
C LEU A 67 -0.08 0.69 -13.51
N ALA A 68 -0.59 1.67 -14.27
CA ALA A 68 -0.99 1.46 -15.66
C ALA A 68 0.20 1.00 -16.54
N ASP A 69 1.40 1.53 -16.25
CA ASP A 69 2.66 1.17 -16.91
C ASP A 69 3.06 -0.29 -16.65
N TYR A 70 2.48 -0.92 -15.63
CA TYR A 70 2.72 -2.29 -15.20
C TYR A 70 1.53 -3.22 -15.48
N SER A 71 0.62 -2.84 -16.37
CA SER A 71 -0.57 -3.64 -16.72
C SER A 71 -0.29 -5.08 -17.15
N TYR A 72 0.93 -5.38 -17.63
CA TYR A 72 1.38 -6.74 -17.93
C TYR A 72 1.54 -7.63 -16.67
N LEU A 73 1.51 -7.06 -15.47
CA LEU A 73 1.55 -7.76 -14.18
C LEU A 73 0.16 -7.99 -13.58
N VAL A 74 -0.93 -7.61 -14.26
CA VAL A 74 -2.29 -7.89 -13.79
C VAL A 74 -2.48 -9.38 -13.56
N GLY A 75 -3.06 -9.71 -12.41
CA GLY A 75 -3.25 -11.08 -11.91
C GLY A 75 -2.07 -11.65 -11.12
N GLN A 76 -0.90 -10.98 -11.11
CA GLN A 76 0.28 -11.41 -10.38
C GLN A 76 0.35 -10.81 -8.98
N TYR A 77 1.08 -11.48 -8.09
CA TYR A 77 1.51 -10.87 -6.84
C TYR A 77 2.73 -10.00 -7.08
N VAL A 78 2.66 -8.78 -6.57
CA VAL A 78 3.66 -7.75 -6.76
C VAL A 78 4.06 -7.15 -5.42
N THR A 79 5.28 -6.66 -5.36
CA THR A 79 5.81 -5.90 -4.23
C THR A 79 6.30 -4.54 -4.74
N CYS A 80 5.92 -3.47 -4.04
CA CYS A 80 6.52 -2.16 -4.23
C CYS A 80 6.87 -1.52 -2.89
N LYS A 81 7.81 -0.58 -2.95
CA LYS A 81 8.18 0.26 -1.83
C LYS A 81 7.32 1.52 -1.84
N LEU A 82 6.81 1.87 -0.68
CA LEU A 82 6.20 3.16 -0.37
C LEU A 82 7.19 3.97 0.45
N ASP A 83 7.39 5.25 0.10
CA ASP A 83 8.33 6.10 0.82
C ASP A 83 7.72 6.66 2.11
N ARG A 84 6.41 6.93 2.09
CA ARG A 84 5.67 7.33 3.29
C ARG A 84 4.25 6.78 3.29
N LEU A 85 3.83 6.27 4.44
CA LEU A 85 2.44 5.99 4.80
C LEU A 85 1.98 7.01 5.84
N GLU A 86 0.87 7.69 5.57
CA GLU A 86 0.19 8.56 6.52
C GLU A 86 -1.20 7.99 6.85
N VAL A 87 -1.57 8.07 8.13
CA VAL A 87 -2.84 7.59 8.66
C VAL A 87 -3.56 8.76 9.29
N ASN A 88 -4.72 9.11 8.75
CA ASN A 88 -5.58 10.18 9.25
C ASN A 88 -6.86 9.57 9.79
N PHE A 89 -7.04 9.60 11.10
CA PHE A 89 -8.28 9.14 11.74
C PHE A 89 -9.42 10.13 11.47
N LEU A 90 -10.59 9.62 11.10
CA LEU A 90 -11.78 10.41 10.72
C LEU A 90 -12.70 10.71 11.90
#